data_AF-A0A1Z5K773-F1
#
_entry.id   AF-A0A1Z5K773-F1
#
_cell.length_a   1.000
_cell.length_b   1.000
_cell.length_c   1.000
_cell.angle_alpha   90.00
_cell.angle_beta   90.00
_cell.angle_gamma   90.00
#
_symmetry.space_group_name_H-M   'P 1'
#
loop_
_entity.id
_entity.type
_entity.pdbx_description
1 polymer ?
#
loop_
_entity_poly.entity_id
_entity_poly.type
_entity_poly.pdbx_seq_one_letter_code
_entity_poly.pdbx_strand_id
1 'polypeptide(L)'
;MSSEPVILLLIPHDLQTYALAVGDILLTRFGLRHVLIRSTQTPADRLLLLPEHQPSLFVVLGPSTSSTSILETESTAPIITLSSANDVATTALAIAKCCSLASAVLRETVQQVTLENRQARLVQDAQLRTSSPFYANAMATCYDQHLQITGDSLQSTMRGKVRDRFELPDKQLLALVTTDRQSGFDRMLAKVPFKGAVLNLTSAFWFEQTRSIIPNHLVSVPHPYISVCRKCKPFPIEFVVRSYMTGSTSTSIWSNYQNGVRNYCGHELADGMVKNQKLPTNLLTPTTKEEEHDRPISMKEIVDEQWMTAEDLEVCAEAALKVFALGQKIASEHGLILVDTKYEFGRDEETGEILLIDEVHTPDSSRYWLASTYQQKVALGQEPDNIDKEFLRLWFRENCDPYNDEVLPEAPRDLVLELARRYITLYEMITWKDFPLMELLGGESSLKEAMDSLLQESQS
;
A
#
# COMPACT_ATOMS: atom_id res chain seq x y z
N MET A 1 -28.13 21.43 -19.43
CA MET A 1 -27.13 21.99 -18.50
C MET A 1 -27.65 21.75 -17.10
N SER A 2 -27.03 20.89 -16.30
CA SER A 2 -27.40 20.75 -14.89
C SER A 2 -27.01 22.06 -14.21
N SER A 3 -27.99 22.83 -13.73
CA SER A 3 -27.74 24.01 -12.91
C SER A 3 -27.07 23.55 -11.63
N GLU A 4 -25.90 24.11 -11.30
CA GLU A 4 -25.20 23.81 -10.06
C GLU A 4 -26.11 24.13 -8.85
N PRO A 5 -26.08 23.31 -7.79
CA PRO A 5 -26.97 23.49 -6.67
C PRO A 5 -26.66 24.79 -5.92
N VAL A 6 -27.69 25.56 -5.60
CA VAL A 6 -27.61 26.74 -4.73
C VAL A 6 -28.08 26.34 -3.35
N ILE A 7 -27.17 26.41 -2.40
CA ILE A 7 -27.36 25.93 -1.03
C ILE A 7 -27.57 27.13 -0.12
N LEU A 8 -28.66 27.13 0.64
CA LEU A 8 -28.89 28.11 1.69
C LEU A 8 -28.74 27.45 3.08
N LEU A 9 -27.68 27.82 3.80
CA LEU A 9 -27.47 27.46 5.20
C LEU A 9 -28.21 28.44 6.12
N LEU A 10 -29.23 27.95 6.82
CA LEU A 10 -30.00 28.69 7.81
C LEU A 10 -29.51 28.35 9.21
N ILE A 11 -29.05 29.34 9.97
CA ILE A 11 -28.35 29.14 11.25
C ILE A 11 -28.84 30.07 12.38
N PRO A 12 -28.91 29.61 13.64
CA PRO A 12 -28.90 30.47 14.81
C PRO A 12 -27.71 31.45 14.78
N HIS A 13 -27.89 32.65 15.36
CA HIS A 13 -26.87 33.70 15.32
C HIS A 13 -25.52 33.27 15.94
N ASP A 14 -25.56 32.45 16.99
CA ASP A 14 -24.42 31.89 17.68
C ASP A 14 -23.62 30.86 16.85
N LEU A 15 -24.16 30.37 15.73
CA LEU A 15 -23.48 29.41 14.83
C LEU A 15 -22.86 30.05 13.59
N GLN A 16 -22.73 31.38 13.53
CA GLN A 16 -22.20 32.07 12.35
C GLN A 16 -20.79 31.62 11.94
N THR A 17 -19.85 31.58 12.89
CA THR A 17 -18.47 31.12 12.64
C THR A 17 -18.45 29.67 12.16
N TYR A 18 -19.28 28.81 12.75
CA TYR A 18 -19.39 27.41 12.37
C TYR A 18 -19.90 27.26 10.92
N ALA A 19 -20.96 27.97 10.57
CA ALA A 19 -21.53 27.92 9.22
C ALA A 19 -20.60 28.48 8.15
N LEU A 20 -19.83 29.53 8.48
CA LEU A 20 -18.79 30.06 7.59
C LEU A 20 -17.71 29.00 7.32
N ALA A 21 -17.27 28.29 8.36
CA ALA A 21 -16.31 27.20 8.20
C ALA A 21 -16.88 26.02 7.39
N VAL A 22 -18.16 25.67 7.59
CA VAL A 22 -18.85 24.66 6.77
C VAL A 22 -18.90 25.10 5.31
N GLY A 23 -19.29 26.36 5.07
CA GLY A 23 -19.35 26.96 3.75
C GLY A 23 -17.99 26.94 3.05
N ASP A 24 -16.92 27.31 3.75
CA ASP A 24 -15.56 27.28 3.21
C ASP A 24 -15.16 25.88 2.74
N ILE A 25 -15.46 24.82 3.52
CA ILE A 25 -15.20 23.44 3.10
C ILE A 25 -16.06 23.05 1.88
N LEU A 26 -17.34 23.43 1.84
CA LEU A 26 -18.21 23.17 0.69
C LEU A 26 -17.67 23.81 -0.60
N LEU A 27 -17.16 25.03 -0.51
CA LEU A 27 -16.57 25.74 -1.64
C LEU A 27 -15.22 25.13 -2.05
N THR A 28 -14.30 24.97 -1.11
CA THR A 28 -12.90 24.61 -1.39
C THR A 28 -12.69 23.12 -1.64
N ARG A 29 -13.37 22.25 -0.87
CA ARG A 29 -13.18 20.79 -0.93
C ARG A 29 -14.18 20.09 -1.84
N PHE A 30 -15.40 20.60 -1.93
CA PHE A 30 -16.47 19.99 -2.72
C PHE A 30 -16.78 20.75 -4.02
N GLY A 31 -16.17 21.92 -4.24
CA GLY A 31 -16.30 22.68 -5.48
C GLY A 31 -17.69 23.29 -5.71
N LEU A 32 -18.50 23.42 -4.66
CA LEU A 32 -19.78 24.11 -4.74
C LEU A 32 -19.51 25.60 -4.97
N ARG A 33 -20.28 26.26 -5.85
CA ARG A 33 -20.05 27.69 -6.16
C ARG A 33 -20.99 28.65 -5.45
N HIS A 34 -22.16 28.14 -5.05
CA HIS A 34 -23.24 28.96 -4.52
C HIS A 34 -23.68 28.46 -3.14
N VAL A 35 -22.93 28.86 -2.11
CA VAL A 35 -23.27 28.63 -0.70
C VAL A 35 -23.62 29.96 -0.05
N LEU A 36 -24.90 30.12 0.31
CA LEU A 36 -25.43 31.29 0.99
C LEU A 36 -25.64 30.96 2.47
N ILE A 37 -25.24 31.87 3.36
CA ILE A 37 -25.44 31.70 4.82
C ILE A 37 -26.36 32.82 5.30
N ARG A 38 -27.42 32.46 6.03
CA ARG A 38 -28.41 33.38 6.60
C ARG A 38 -28.83 32.96 8.00
N SER A 39 -29.28 33.93 8.79
CA SER A 39 -29.82 33.66 10.12
C SER A 39 -31.17 32.96 10.04
N THR A 40 -31.48 32.07 10.98
CA THR A 40 -32.81 31.51 11.21
C THR A 40 -33.85 32.57 11.57
N GLN A 41 -33.43 33.75 12.00
CA GLN A 41 -34.31 34.89 12.23
C GLN A 41 -34.66 35.67 10.96
N THR A 42 -34.15 35.24 9.80
CA THR A 42 -34.45 35.88 8.51
C THR A 42 -35.90 35.59 8.12
N PRO A 43 -36.73 36.62 7.89
CA PRO A 43 -38.09 36.44 7.39
C PRO A 43 -38.16 35.63 6.09
N ALA A 44 -39.17 34.76 5.96
CA ALA A 44 -39.33 33.83 4.84
C ALA A 44 -39.47 34.52 3.47
N ASP A 45 -40.19 35.64 3.42
CA ASP A 45 -40.35 36.50 2.24
C ASP A 45 -39.00 37.01 1.71
N ARG A 46 -38.04 37.32 2.59
CA ARG A 46 -36.69 37.74 2.20
C ARG A 46 -35.83 36.61 1.64
N LEU A 47 -36.16 35.35 1.93
CA LEU A 47 -35.47 34.18 1.36
C LEU A 47 -35.91 33.91 -0.09
N LEU A 48 -37.14 34.29 -0.45
CA LEU A 48 -37.70 34.13 -1.80
C LEU A 48 -37.22 35.22 -2.78
N LEU A 49 -36.73 36.35 -2.26
CA LEU A 49 -36.22 37.48 -3.04
C LEU A 49 -34.74 37.33 -3.46
N LEU A 50 -34.13 36.16 -3.28
CA LEU A 50 -32.74 35.92 -3.67
C LEU A 50 -32.61 36.07 -5.21
N PRO A 51 -31.87 37.10 -5.68
CA PRO A 51 -32.14 37.69 -6.99
C PRO A 51 -31.61 36.91 -8.21
N GLU A 52 -30.77 35.88 -8.03
CA GLU A 52 -30.21 35.15 -9.20
C GLU A 52 -30.33 33.63 -9.16
N HIS A 53 -30.58 33.00 -8.02
CA HIS A 53 -30.80 31.56 -7.96
C HIS A 53 -31.68 31.20 -6.77
N GLN A 54 -32.92 30.74 -7.03
CA GLN A 54 -33.71 30.10 -5.99
C GLN A 54 -32.91 28.92 -5.42
N PRO A 55 -32.79 28.79 -4.09
CA PRO A 55 -32.06 27.68 -3.49
C PRO A 55 -32.65 26.36 -3.96
N SER A 56 -31.81 25.48 -4.48
CA SER A 56 -32.19 24.11 -4.83
C SER A 56 -32.15 23.18 -3.61
N LEU A 57 -31.57 23.65 -2.50
CA LEU A 57 -31.53 22.95 -1.22
C LEU A 57 -31.45 23.96 -0.07
N PHE A 58 -32.31 23.76 0.93
CA PHE A 58 -32.24 24.47 2.21
C PHE A 58 -31.61 23.54 3.26
N VAL A 59 -30.62 24.03 3.99
CA VAL A 59 -30.00 23.31 5.10
C VAL A 59 -30.13 24.13 6.36
N VAL A 60 -30.83 23.62 7.36
CA VAL A 60 -30.95 24.23 8.68
C VAL A 60 -29.90 23.59 9.61
N LEU A 61 -28.95 24.39 10.11
CA LEU A 61 -27.97 23.94 11.10
C LEU A 61 -28.41 24.40 12.49
N GLY A 62 -28.88 23.50 13.34
CA GLY A 62 -29.37 23.86 14.69
C GLY A 62 -30.35 22.83 15.28
N PRO A 63 -30.95 23.11 16.46
CA PRO A 63 -31.91 22.22 17.08
C PRO A 63 -33.19 22.09 16.24
N SER A 64 -33.74 20.87 16.14
CA SER A 64 -34.87 20.53 15.27
C SER A 64 -36.12 21.39 15.47
N THR A 65 -36.31 21.97 16.66
CA THR A 65 -37.45 22.83 17.02
C THR A 65 -37.42 24.20 16.36
N SER A 66 -36.30 24.61 15.76
CA SER A 66 -36.15 25.90 15.06
C SER A 66 -36.55 25.84 13.57
N SER A 67 -36.86 24.66 13.04
CA SER A 67 -37.04 24.43 11.60
C SER A 67 -38.45 24.69 11.06
N THR A 68 -39.49 24.60 11.89
CA THR A 68 -40.89 24.58 11.44
C THR A 68 -41.49 25.95 11.15
N SER A 69 -41.00 27.04 11.73
CA SER A 69 -41.56 28.38 11.52
C SER A 69 -40.88 29.21 10.42
N ILE A 70 -39.70 28.81 9.95
CA ILE A 70 -38.87 29.59 9.02
C ILE A 70 -39.27 29.35 7.56
N LEU A 71 -39.94 28.23 7.27
CA LEU A 71 -40.09 27.71 5.91
C LEU A 71 -41.54 27.36 5.54
N GLU A 72 -42.53 28.06 6.09
CA GLU A 72 -43.85 28.23 5.46
C GLU A 72 -43.68 29.04 4.15
N THR A 73 -42.98 28.46 3.19
CA THR A 73 -42.62 29.05 1.90
C THR A 73 -43.26 28.23 0.79
N GLU A 74 -43.59 28.87 -0.34
CA GLU A 74 -44.07 28.18 -1.56
C GLU A 74 -42.95 27.42 -2.29
N SER A 75 -41.74 27.37 -1.73
CA SER A 75 -40.58 26.71 -2.33
C SER A 75 -40.74 25.18 -2.32
N THR A 76 -40.54 24.55 -3.47
CA THR A 76 -40.53 23.08 -3.60
C THR A 76 -39.17 22.45 -3.31
N ALA A 77 -38.16 23.25 -2.98
CA ALA A 77 -36.82 22.73 -2.75
C ALA A 77 -36.76 21.93 -1.44
N PRO A 78 -35.99 20.82 -1.41
CA PRO A 78 -35.83 20.03 -0.21
C PRO A 78 -35.23 20.84 0.95
N ILE A 79 -35.65 20.49 2.17
CA ILE A 79 -35.16 21.05 3.42
C ILE A 79 -34.50 19.92 4.21
N ILE A 80 -33.26 20.15 4.63
CA ILE A 80 -32.50 19.21 5.46
C ILE A 80 -32.18 19.92 6.77
N THR A 81 -32.45 19.26 7.89
CA THR A 81 -32.06 19.75 9.21
C THR A 81 -30.90 18.90 9.73
N LEU A 82 -29.78 19.55 10.05
CA LEU A 82 -28.61 18.91 10.66
C LEU A 82 -28.40 19.49 12.05
N SER A 83 -28.22 18.61 13.04
CA SER A 83 -27.83 19.05 14.38
C SER A 83 -26.38 19.54 14.36
N SER A 84 -26.11 20.67 15.01
CA SER A 84 -24.78 21.28 15.11
C SER A 84 -23.80 20.53 16.02
N ALA A 85 -24.09 19.27 16.35
CA ALA A 85 -23.29 18.46 17.29
C ALA A 85 -22.06 17.80 16.64
N ASN A 86 -21.94 17.86 15.30
CA ASN A 86 -20.82 17.26 14.56
C ASN A 86 -19.73 18.29 14.25
N ASP A 87 -18.50 17.83 14.04
CA ASP A 87 -17.42 18.68 13.55
C ASP A 87 -17.75 19.29 12.18
N VAL A 88 -17.10 20.42 11.86
CA VAL A 88 -17.35 21.22 10.65
C VAL A 88 -17.20 20.37 9.38
N ALA A 89 -16.19 19.50 9.30
CA ALA A 89 -15.92 18.71 8.10
C ALA A 89 -16.97 17.61 7.90
N THR A 90 -17.42 16.97 8.98
CA THR A 90 -18.51 15.98 8.93
C THR A 90 -19.82 16.61 8.46
N THR A 91 -20.15 17.81 8.95
CA THR A 91 -21.35 18.54 8.50
C THR A 91 -21.26 18.92 7.03
N ALA A 92 -20.11 19.45 6.58
CA ALA A 92 -19.89 19.76 5.16
C ALA A 92 -20.02 18.51 4.28
N LEU A 93 -19.44 17.38 4.69
CA LEU A 93 -19.56 16.11 3.96
C LEU A 93 -21.01 15.61 3.89
N ALA A 94 -21.79 15.76 4.97
CA ALA A 94 -23.20 15.39 4.98
C ALA A 94 -24.01 16.23 3.98
N ILE A 95 -23.82 17.55 3.97
CA ILE A 95 -24.46 18.45 3.02
C ILE A 95 -24.07 18.09 1.58
N ALA A 96 -22.78 17.88 1.32
CA ALA A 96 -22.28 17.50 -0.01
C ALA A 96 -22.86 16.16 -0.48
N LYS A 97 -22.99 15.17 0.41
CA LYS A 97 -23.65 13.87 0.12
C LYS A 97 -25.11 14.05 -0.29
N CYS A 98 -25.85 14.93 0.36
CA CYS A 98 -27.23 15.21 -0.03
C CYS A 98 -27.30 15.91 -1.39
N CYS A 99 -26.44 16.89 -1.63
CA CYS A 99 -26.36 17.61 -2.91
C CYS A 99 -25.95 16.68 -4.07
N SER A 100 -25.11 15.68 -3.81
CA SER A 100 -24.63 14.77 -4.84
C SER A 100 -25.74 13.86 -5.40
N LEU A 101 -26.85 13.66 -4.68
CA LEU A 101 -28.01 12.93 -5.23
C LEU A 101 -28.51 13.55 -6.55
N ALA A 102 -28.38 14.87 -6.70
CA ALA A 102 -28.80 15.59 -7.89
C ALA A 102 -27.66 15.94 -8.88
N SER A 103 -26.39 15.66 -8.55
CA SER A 103 -25.23 16.06 -9.36
C SER A 103 -24.20 14.94 -9.51
N ALA A 104 -23.98 14.49 -10.76
CA ALA A 104 -23.00 13.45 -11.08
C ALA A 104 -21.56 13.88 -10.76
N VAL A 105 -21.19 15.11 -11.13
CA VAL A 105 -19.86 15.68 -10.84
C VAL A 105 -19.61 15.72 -9.33
N LEU A 106 -20.61 16.17 -8.55
CA LEU A 106 -20.47 16.20 -7.11
C LEU A 106 -20.45 14.80 -6.48
N ARG A 107 -21.09 13.79 -7.10
CA ARG A 107 -20.98 12.39 -6.64
C ARG A 107 -19.55 11.90 -6.72
N GLU A 108 -18.86 12.15 -7.83
CA GLU A 108 -17.46 11.76 -8.00
C GLU A 108 -16.58 12.41 -6.93
N THR A 109 -16.73 13.73 -6.71
CA THR A 109 -15.99 14.44 -5.66
C THR A 109 -16.30 13.90 -4.26
N VAL A 110 -17.58 13.64 -3.94
CA VAL A 110 -17.97 13.08 -2.64
C VAL A 110 -17.43 11.67 -2.44
N GLN A 111 -17.45 10.84 -3.48
CA GLN A 111 -16.87 9.49 -3.45
C GLN A 111 -15.37 9.57 -3.18
N GLN A 112 -14.66 10.44 -3.91
CA GLN A 112 -13.22 10.66 -3.74
C GLN A 112 -12.88 11.15 -2.33
N VAL A 113 -13.57 12.17 -1.82
CA VAL A 113 -13.37 12.68 -0.45
C VAL A 113 -13.71 11.64 0.61
N THR A 114 -14.74 10.83 0.39
CA THR A 114 -15.11 9.74 1.32
C THR A 114 -14.02 8.66 1.35
N LEU A 115 -13.48 8.32 0.18
CA LEU A 115 -12.36 7.40 0.06
C LEU A 115 -11.11 7.94 0.77
N GLU A 116 -10.72 9.19 0.52
CA GLU A 116 -9.59 9.85 1.18
C GLU A 116 -9.74 9.88 2.70
N ASN A 117 -10.93 10.21 3.21
CA ASN A 117 -11.20 10.20 4.65
C ASN A 117 -11.08 8.79 5.24
N ARG A 118 -11.53 7.75 4.51
CA ARG A 118 -11.36 6.35 4.93
C ARG A 118 -9.89 5.98 4.95
N GLN A 119 -9.16 6.24 3.86
CA GLN A 119 -7.72 6.00 3.74
C GLN A 119 -6.95 6.67 4.88
N ALA A 120 -7.23 7.96 5.15
CA ALA A 120 -6.55 8.72 6.20
C ALA A 120 -6.76 8.10 7.59
N ARG A 121 -7.97 7.65 7.90
CA ARG A 121 -8.26 6.94 9.17
C ARG A 121 -7.52 5.61 9.25
N LEU A 122 -7.49 4.83 8.17
CA LEU A 122 -6.78 3.55 8.14
C LEU A 122 -5.28 3.73 8.38
N VAL A 123 -4.67 4.70 7.69
CA VAL A 123 -3.26 5.05 7.87
C VAL A 123 -3.00 5.49 9.31
N GLN A 124 -3.86 6.36 9.86
CA GLN A 124 -3.75 6.88 11.22
C GLN A 124 -3.88 5.76 12.27
N ASP A 125 -4.84 4.85 12.12
CA ASP A 125 -5.07 3.74 13.03
C ASP A 125 -3.84 2.81 13.08
N ALA A 126 -3.30 2.42 11.92
CA ALA A 126 -2.09 1.61 11.84
C ALA A 126 -0.88 2.32 12.48
N GLN A 127 -0.70 3.62 12.22
CA GLN A 127 0.39 4.39 12.81
C GLN A 127 0.27 4.52 14.33
N LEU A 128 -0.93 4.81 14.84
CA LEU A 128 -1.18 4.94 16.29
C LEU A 128 -0.96 3.61 17.00
N ARG A 129 -1.45 2.51 16.42
CA ARG A 129 -1.32 1.17 17.00
C ARG A 129 0.12 0.71 17.06
N THR A 130 0.84 0.79 15.94
CA THR A 130 2.24 0.36 15.85
C THR A 130 3.19 1.26 16.66
N SER A 131 2.79 2.49 16.96
CA SER A 131 3.52 3.39 17.86
C SER A 131 3.11 3.26 19.33
N SER A 132 2.16 2.37 19.65
CA SER A 132 1.73 2.16 21.03
C SER A 132 2.86 1.57 21.88
N PRO A 133 2.86 1.81 23.21
CA PRO A 133 3.84 1.22 24.12
C PRO A 133 3.90 -0.30 24.03
N PHE A 134 2.78 -0.96 23.73
CA PHE A 134 2.72 -2.41 23.56
C PHE A 134 3.61 -2.88 22.39
N TYR A 135 3.43 -2.33 21.20
CA TYR A 135 4.24 -2.66 20.03
C TYR A 135 5.70 -2.25 20.21
N ALA A 136 5.94 -1.03 20.69
CA ALA A 136 7.28 -0.52 20.93
C ALA A 136 8.07 -1.40 21.91
N ASN A 137 7.47 -1.81 23.03
CA ASN A 137 8.11 -2.68 24.01
C ASN A 137 8.37 -4.09 23.48
N ALA A 138 7.45 -4.65 22.69
CA ALA A 138 7.63 -5.97 22.09
C ALA A 138 8.79 -5.98 21.08
N MET A 139 8.87 -4.97 20.20
CA MET A 139 9.99 -4.84 19.26
C MET A 139 11.32 -4.61 19.98
N ALA A 140 11.32 -3.73 21.00
CA ALA A 140 12.49 -3.48 21.84
C ALA A 140 12.95 -4.75 22.56
N THR A 141 12.03 -5.50 23.16
CA THR A 141 12.34 -6.75 23.88
C THR A 141 12.89 -7.80 22.93
N CYS A 142 12.27 -7.97 21.75
CA CYS A 142 12.78 -8.87 20.72
C CYS A 142 14.22 -8.49 20.30
N TYR A 143 14.49 -7.20 20.12
CA TYR A 143 15.82 -6.71 19.78
C TYR A 143 16.85 -6.92 20.90
N ASP A 144 16.53 -6.44 22.11
CA ASP A 144 17.44 -6.38 23.25
C ASP A 144 17.76 -7.77 23.81
N GLN A 145 16.86 -8.74 23.64
CA GLN A 145 17.04 -10.13 24.05
C GLN A 145 17.48 -11.05 22.91
N HIS A 146 17.79 -10.51 21.73
CA HIS A 146 18.22 -11.26 20.54
C HIS A 146 17.25 -12.38 20.13
N LEU A 147 15.94 -12.12 20.21
CA LEU A 147 14.88 -13.08 19.89
C LEU A 147 14.47 -13.06 18.40
N GLN A 148 15.18 -12.30 17.55
CA GLN A 148 14.91 -12.29 16.12
C GLN A 148 15.16 -13.67 15.52
N ILE A 149 14.25 -14.12 14.65
CA ILE A 149 14.37 -15.42 13.99
C ILE A 149 15.41 -15.31 12.87
N THR A 150 16.53 -16.00 13.01
CA THR A 150 17.58 -16.02 11.99
C THR A 150 17.70 -17.36 11.28
N GLY A 151 16.96 -18.38 11.72
CA GLY A 151 17.00 -19.73 11.17
C GLY A 151 18.26 -20.49 11.55
N ASP A 152 19.14 -19.93 12.39
CA ASP A 152 20.41 -20.56 12.78
C ASP A 152 20.22 -21.81 13.64
N SER A 153 19.08 -21.93 14.34
CA SER A 153 18.71 -23.11 15.11
C SER A 153 18.14 -24.25 14.26
N LEU A 154 17.95 -24.04 12.95
CA LEU A 154 17.36 -25.00 12.03
C LEU A 154 18.37 -25.45 10.97
N GLN A 155 18.38 -26.73 10.64
CA GLN A 155 19.23 -27.27 9.56
C GLN A 155 18.50 -27.16 8.22
N SER A 156 18.64 -26.01 7.56
CA SER A 156 18.05 -25.77 6.24
C SER A 156 18.77 -26.53 5.13
N THR A 157 18.03 -26.90 4.08
CA THR A 157 18.59 -27.50 2.87
C THR A 157 19.29 -26.46 2.01
N MET A 158 18.74 -25.25 1.97
CA MET A 158 19.33 -24.10 1.27
C MET A 158 19.06 -22.84 2.09
N ARG A 159 20.12 -22.06 2.32
CA ARG A 159 20.07 -20.78 3.01
C ARG A 159 20.07 -19.63 2.01
N GLY A 160 18.99 -18.85 1.98
CA GLY A 160 18.90 -17.63 1.17
C GLY A 160 19.22 -16.37 1.96
N LYS A 161 19.23 -15.21 1.29
CA LYS A 161 19.45 -13.90 1.94
C LYS A 161 18.43 -13.66 3.07
N VAL A 162 17.15 -13.93 2.80
CA VAL A 162 16.03 -13.70 3.74
C VAL A 162 15.27 -14.98 4.08
N ARG A 163 15.11 -15.91 3.12
CA ARG A 163 14.33 -17.14 3.28
C ARG A 163 15.22 -18.37 3.28
N ASP A 164 14.92 -19.31 4.16
CA ASP A 164 15.58 -20.62 4.24
C ASP A 164 14.61 -21.70 3.77
N ARG A 165 15.10 -22.61 2.93
CA ARG A 165 14.32 -23.70 2.35
C ARG A 165 14.59 -25.00 3.07
N PHE A 166 13.52 -25.73 3.35
CA PHE A 166 13.52 -27.04 3.99
C PHE A 166 12.77 -28.02 3.11
N GLU A 167 13.38 -29.17 2.87
CA GLU A 167 12.72 -30.31 2.26
C GLU A 167 11.76 -30.94 3.28
N LEU A 168 10.53 -31.21 2.86
CA LEU A 168 9.56 -31.94 3.65
C LEU A 168 9.57 -33.42 3.26
N PRO A 169 9.03 -34.32 4.09
CA PRO A 169 9.00 -35.74 3.75
C PRO A 169 8.10 -36.03 2.54
N ASP A 170 7.02 -35.26 2.36
CA ASP A 170 6.34 -35.18 1.07
C ASP A 170 7.26 -34.48 0.06
N LYS A 171 7.73 -35.24 -0.92
CA LYS A 171 8.68 -34.77 -1.93
C LYS A 171 8.09 -33.73 -2.88
N GLN A 172 6.78 -33.50 -2.89
CA GLN A 172 6.14 -32.46 -3.69
C GLN A 172 6.07 -31.11 -2.97
N LEU A 173 6.36 -31.09 -1.66
CA LEU A 173 6.27 -29.91 -0.81
C LEU A 173 7.64 -29.50 -0.28
N LEU A 174 7.77 -28.20 -0.04
CA LEU A 174 8.88 -27.63 0.72
C LEU A 174 8.32 -26.67 1.76
N ALA A 175 9.09 -26.42 2.82
CA ALA A 175 8.83 -25.33 3.75
C ALA A 175 9.82 -24.17 3.49
N LEU A 176 9.28 -22.95 3.49
CA LEU A 176 10.04 -21.71 3.45
C LEU A 176 9.93 -21.03 4.81
N VAL A 177 11.07 -20.85 5.47
CA VAL A 177 11.18 -20.04 6.69
C VAL A 177 11.65 -18.65 6.31
N THR A 178 10.78 -17.65 6.48
CA THR A 178 11.10 -16.26 6.17
C THR A 178 11.67 -15.58 7.40
N THR A 179 12.97 -15.27 7.40
CA THR A 179 13.68 -14.81 8.61
C THR A 179 13.65 -13.29 8.80
N ASP A 180 14.06 -12.84 9.98
CA ASP A 180 14.22 -11.43 10.35
C ASP A 180 15.49 -10.78 9.76
N ARG A 181 16.22 -11.52 8.93
CA ARG A 181 17.41 -11.04 8.23
C ARG A 181 17.05 -9.93 7.26
N GLN A 182 17.74 -8.80 7.38
CA GLN A 182 17.67 -7.68 6.45
C GLN A 182 18.97 -7.57 5.65
N SER A 183 18.86 -7.60 4.32
CA SER A 183 19.99 -7.43 3.41
C SER A 183 19.88 -6.15 2.57
N GLY A 184 21.03 -5.74 2.04
CA GLY A 184 21.21 -4.64 1.09
C GLY A 184 22.69 -4.55 0.68
N PHE A 185 22.97 -4.02 -0.50
CA PHE A 185 24.33 -4.00 -1.08
C PHE A 185 24.97 -5.40 -1.14
N ASP A 186 24.14 -6.42 -1.40
CA ASP A 186 24.51 -7.85 -1.37
C ASP A 186 25.09 -8.37 -0.06
N ARG A 187 24.87 -7.63 1.03
CA ARG A 187 25.33 -7.95 2.38
C ARG A 187 24.19 -8.01 3.37
N MET A 188 24.45 -8.69 4.48
CA MET A 188 23.59 -8.68 5.66
C MET A 188 23.79 -7.38 6.42
N LEU A 189 22.72 -6.60 6.61
CA LEU A 189 22.75 -5.28 7.23
C LEU A 189 22.27 -5.28 8.68
N ALA A 190 21.22 -6.04 8.98
CA ALA A 190 20.61 -6.07 10.31
C ALA A 190 19.73 -7.32 10.52
N LYS A 191 19.28 -7.50 11.75
CA LYS A 191 18.19 -8.42 12.14
C LYS A 191 17.02 -7.58 12.65
N VAL A 192 15.97 -7.48 11.85
CA VAL A 192 14.83 -6.58 12.11
C VAL A 192 13.73 -7.38 12.81
N PRO A 193 13.37 -7.05 14.06
CA PRO A 193 12.31 -7.76 14.78
C PRO A 193 11.04 -7.94 13.96
N PHE A 194 10.52 -9.16 13.92
CA PHE A 194 9.24 -9.51 13.29
C PHE A 194 9.13 -9.29 11.77
N LYS A 195 10.23 -8.90 11.11
CA LYS A 195 10.26 -8.72 9.65
C LYS A 195 9.85 -9.99 8.92
N GLY A 196 10.34 -11.15 9.34
CA GLY A 196 10.07 -12.42 8.70
C GLY A 196 8.58 -12.74 8.65
N ALA A 197 7.90 -12.58 9.79
CA ALA A 197 6.45 -12.73 9.88
C ALA A 197 5.69 -11.70 9.04
N VAL A 198 6.11 -10.43 9.04
CA VAL A 198 5.50 -9.40 8.19
C VAL A 198 5.53 -9.84 6.72
N LEU A 199 6.68 -10.25 6.20
CA LEU A 199 6.84 -10.61 4.79
C LEU A 199 6.03 -11.87 4.43
N ASN A 200 6.07 -12.89 5.30
CA ASN A 200 5.39 -14.16 5.08
C ASN A 200 3.86 -14.00 5.10
N LEU A 201 3.32 -13.31 6.12
CA LEU A 201 1.87 -13.07 6.23
C LEU A 201 1.36 -12.10 5.16
N THR A 202 2.17 -11.10 4.76
CA THR A 202 1.82 -10.23 3.62
C THR A 202 1.70 -11.04 2.34
N SER A 203 2.68 -11.92 2.06
CA SER A 203 2.64 -12.79 0.88
C SER A 203 1.43 -13.72 0.91
N ALA A 204 1.13 -14.34 2.06
CA ALA A 204 -0.03 -15.20 2.23
C ALA A 204 -1.36 -14.47 1.95
N PHE A 205 -1.49 -13.22 2.42
CA PHE A 205 -2.64 -12.37 2.08
C PHE A 205 -2.76 -12.17 0.57
N TRP A 206 -1.68 -11.82 -0.11
CA TRP A 206 -1.71 -11.55 -1.55
C TRP A 206 -1.90 -12.78 -2.41
N PHE A 207 -1.35 -13.93 -2.01
CA PHE A 207 -1.62 -15.21 -2.67
C PHE A 207 -3.12 -15.53 -2.66
N GLU A 208 -3.82 -15.26 -1.56
CA GLU A 208 -5.27 -15.41 -1.50
C GLU A 208 -6.00 -14.40 -2.39
N GLN A 209 -5.62 -13.11 -2.34
CA GLN A 209 -6.25 -12.08 -3.18
C GLN A 209 -6.10 -12.34 -4.68
N THR A 210 -4.98 -12.93 -5.09
CA THR A 210 -4.57 -13.06 -6.50
C THR A 210 -4.88 -14.44 -7.09
N ARG A 211 -5.40 -15.37 -6.27
CA ARG A 211 -5.71 -16.75 -6.66
C ARG A 211 -6.64 -16.89 -7.88
N SER A 212 -7.51 -15.90 -8.11
CA SER A 212 -8.41 -15.87 -9.26
C SER A 212 -7.74 -15.46 -10.58
N ILE A 213 -6.53 -14.92 -10.52
CA ILE A 213 -5.74 -14.48 -11.69
C ILE A 213 -4.80 -15.59 -12.14
N ILE A 214 -4.06 -16.17 -11.19
CA ILE A 214 -3.11 -17.26 -11.43
C ILE A 214 -3.02 -18.14 -10.16
N PRO A 215 -2.92 -19.47 -10.28
CA PRO A 215 -2.57 -20.31 -9.14
C PRO A 215 -1.20 -19.95 -8.58
N ASN A 216 -0.98 -20.29 -7.31
CA ASN A 216 0.27 -20.01 -6.62
C ASN A 216 0.76 -21.23 -5.84
N HIS A 217 2.01 -21.18 -5.40
CA HIS A 217 2.63 -22.32 -4.73
C HIS A 217 2.21 -22.51 -3.26
N LEU A 218 1.53 -21.56 -2.63
CA LEU A 218 1.26 -21.62 -1.19
C LEU A 218 0.19 -22.67 -0.89
N VAL A 219 0.51 -23.61 0.01
CA VAL A 219 -0.39 -24.65 0.48
C VAL A 219 -0.96 -24.31 1.86
N SER A 220 -0.09 -23.92 2.80
CA SER A 220 -0.49 -23.56 4.16
C SER A 220 0.52 -22.66 4.86
N VAL A 221 0.09 -22.00 5.94
CA VAL A 221 0.92 -21.16 6.82
C VAL A 221 0.79 -21.69 8.25
N PRO A 222 1.53 -22.74 8.63
CA PRO A 222 1.43 -23.38 9.95
C PRO A 222 1.99 -22.51 11.09
N HIS A 223 2.83 -21.53 10.76
CA HIS A 223 3.38 -20.55 11.69
C HIS A 223 3.58 -19.23 10.94
N PRO A 224 3.49 -18.05 11.59
CA PRO A 224 3.68 -16.77 10.91
C PRO A 224 4.99 -16.60 10.12
N TYR A 225 6.02 -17.38 10.43
CA TYR A 225 7.31 -17.39 9.74
C TYR A 225 7.47 -18.52 8.70
N ILE A 226 6.53 -19.47 8.64
CA ILE A 226 6.65 -20.69 7.83
C ILE A 226 5.54 -20.68 6.77
N SER A 227 5.92 -20.87 5.51
CA SER A 227 5.01 -21.22 4.42
C SER A 227 5.34 -22.61 3.91
N VAL A 228 4.33 -23.48 3.81
CA VAL A 228 4.44 -24.75 3.09
C VAL A 228 4.01 -24.50 1.65
N CYS A 229 4.88 -24.82 0.71
CA CYS A 229 4.67 -24.54 -0.71
C CYS A 229 4.89 -25.76 -1.59
N ARG A 230 4.19 -25.81 -2.73
CA ARG A 230 4.47 -26.76 -3.82
C ARG A 230 5.85 -26.52 -4.40
N LYS A 231 6.58 -27.60 -4.69
CA LYS A 231 7.88 -27.51 -5.36
C LYS A 231 7.70 -27.11 -6.81
N CYS A 232 8.42 -26.06 -7.18
CA CYS A 232 8.42 -25.52 -8.52
C CYS A 232 9.85 -25.43 -9.03
N LYS A 233 10.02 -25.62 -10.35
CA LYS A 233 11.20 -25.20 -11.10
C LYS A 233 11.01 -23.72 -11.51
N PRO A 234 11.71 -22.76 -10.89
CA PRO A 234 11.55 -21.34 -11.21
C PRO A 234 11.97 -21.03 -12.65
N PHE A 235 11.30 -20.06 -13.26
CA PHE A 235 11.81 -19.43 -14.49
C PHE A 235 12.95 -18.46 -14.14
N PRO A 236 14.01 -18.37 -14.95
CA PRO A 236 15.19 -17.54 -14.68
C PRO A 236 14.97 -16.05 -15.03
N ILE A 237 13.76 -15.53 -14.80
CA ILE A 237 13.36 -14.15 -15.11
C ILE A 237 12.61 -13.57 -13.92
N GLU A 238 12.99 -12.36 -13.54
CA GLU A 238 12.23 -11.55 -12.59
C GLU A 238 11.30 -10.61 -13.35
N PHE A 239 10.00 -10.75 -13.13
CA PHE A 239 8.97 -9.95 -13.78
C PHE A 239 8.71 -8.69 -12.96
N VAL A 240 9.49 -7.63 -13.21
CA VAL A 240 9.30 -6.35 -12.54
C VAL A 240 8.24 -5.52 -13.26
N VAL A 241 7.19 -5.11 -12.55
CA VAL A 241 6.16 -4.21 -13.09
C VAL A 241 6.29 -2.85 -12.42
N ARG A 242 6.25 -1.77 -13.21
CA ARG A 242 6.46 -0.38 -12.76
C ARG A 242 5.32 0.53 -13.18
N SER A 243 4.90 1.41 -12.28
CA SER A 243 3.91 2.45 -12.56
C SER A 243 4.41 3.87 -12.34
N TYR A 244 5.65 4.04 -11.85
CA TYR A 244 6.27 5.33 -11.64
C TYR A 244 7.73 5.33 -12.10
N MET A 245 8.20 6.51 -12.52
CA MET A 245 9.56 6.76 -12.96
C MET A 245 10.49 6.97 -11.75
N THR A 246 10.86 5.88 -11.05
CA THR A 246 11.63 5.95 -9.80
C THR A 246 12.71 4.87 -9.69
N GLY A 247 13.39 4.85 -8.55
CA GLY A 247 14.46 3.93 -8.17
C GLY A 247 15.86 4.56 -8.21
N SER A 248 16.79 3.90 -7.53
CA SER A 248 18.17 4.36 -7.33
C SER A 248 19.23 3.34 -7.78
N THR A 249 18.83 2.12 -8.15
CA THR A 249 19.73 1.04 -8.57
C THR A 249 20.07 1.15 -10.06
N SER A 250 21.14 0.45 -10.49
CA SER A 250 21.54 0.34 -11.90
C SER A 250 20.45 -0.28 -12.80
N THR A 251 19.60 -1.13 -12.23
CA THR A 251 18.45 -1.77 -12.90
C THR A 251 17.14 -1.00 -12.77
N SER A 252 17.16 0.22 -12.21
CA SER A 252 15.94 1.03 -12.09
C SER A 252 15.67 1.86 -13.33
N ILE A 253 14.39 2.05 -13.64
CA ILE A 253 13.95 2.84 -14.80
C ILE A 253 14.46 4.29 -14.72
N TRP A 254 14.45 4.90 -13.53
CA TRP A 254 14.91 6.28 -13.36
C TRP A 254 16.41 6.43 -13.59
N SER A 255 17.25 5.58 -12.99
CA SER A 255 18.71 5.67 -13.20
C SER A 255 19.08 5.50 -14.68
N ASN A 256 18.45 4.56 -15.38
CA ASN A 256 18.69 4.36 -16.83
C ASN A 256 18.21 5.56 -17.65
N TYR A 257 17.01 6.07 -17.36
CA TYR A 257 16.46 7.24 -18.03
C TYR A 257 17.34 8.49 -17.83
N GLN A 258 17.83 8.72 -16.60
CA GLN A 258 18.75 9.80 -16.26
C GLN A 258 20.09 9.65 -17.01
N ASN A 259 20.53 8.42 -17.27
CA ASN A 259 21.73 8.11 -18.05
C ASN A 259 21.52 8.15 -19.58
N GLY A 260 20.36 8.63 -20.04
CA GLY A 260 20.07 8.82 -21.47
C GLY A 260 19.40 7.63 -22.16
N VAL A 261 19.06 6.57 -21.44
CA VAL A 261 18.30 5.44 -22.01
C VAL A 261 16.86 5.90 -22.31
N ARG A 262 16.41 5.67 -23.55
CA ARG A 262 15.05 5.99 -24.01
C ARG A 262 14.28 4.78 -24.52
N ASN A 263 14.94 3.66 -24.77
CA ASN A 263 14.30 2.37 -24.93
C ASN A 263 14.69 1.51 -23.73
N TYR A 264 13.72 1.21 -22.85
CA TYR A 264 13.95 0.47 -21.62
C TYR A 264 13.12 -0.80 -21.60
N CYS A 265 13.77 -1.97 -21.63
CA CYS A 265 13.12 -3.28 -21.76
C CYS A 265 12.17 -3.38 -22.97
N GLY A 266 12.46 -2.67 -24.08
CA GLY A 266 11.61 -2.62 -25.26
C GLY A 266 10.53 -1.53 -25.24
N HIS A 267 10.41 -0.76 -24.16
CA HIS A 267 9.46 0.35 -24.05
C HIS A 267 10.11 1.68 -24.44
N GLU A 268 9.48 2.41 -25.36
CA GLU A 268 9.89 3.78 -25.68
C GLU A 268 9.45 4.75 -24.58
N LEU A 269 10.42 5.47 -24.01
CA LEU A 269 10.22 6.48 -23.00
C LEU A 269 10.28 7.86 -23.65
N ALA A 270 9.21 8.64 -23.48
CA ALA A 270 9.17 10.04 -23.89
C ALA A 270 10.26 10.88 -23.22
N ASP A 271 10.71 11.93 -23.88
CA ASP A 271 11.60 12.92 -23.28
C ASP A 271 10.88 13.78 -22.22
N GLY A 272 11.68 14.41 -21.35
CA GLY A 272 11.19 15.33 -20.32
C GLY A 272 10.54 14.67 -19.10
N MET A 273 10.57 13.34 -18.96
CA MET A 273 10.10 12.68 -17.74
C MET A 273 10.89 13.13 -16.51
N VAL A 274 10.19 13.32 -15.40
CA VAL A 274 10.75 13.72 -14.10
C VAL A 274 10.71 12.57 -13.10
N LYS A 275 11.64 12.60 -12.12
CA LYS A 275 11.70 11.60 -11.06
C LYS A 275 10.38 11.52 -10.31
N ASN A 276 9.96 10.31 -9.97
CA ASN A 276 8.75 9.97 -9.23
C ASN A 276 7.43 10.29 -9.94
N GLN A 277 7.43 10.71 -11.21
CA GLN A 277 6.17 10.88 -11.94
C GLN A 277 5.47 9.55 -12.19
N LYS A 278 4.14 9.57 -12.24
CA LYS A 278 3.33 8.42 -12.67
C LYS A 278 3.54 8.16 -14.16
N LEU A 279 3.72 6.89 -14.54
CA LEU A 279 3.81 6.47 -15.93
C LEU A 279 2.40 6.43 -16.57
N PRO A 280 2.28 6.65 -17.89
CA PRO A 280 0.99 6.58 -18.58
C PRO A 280 0.30 5.21 -18.46
N THR A 281 1.09 4.15 -18.40
CA THR A 281 0.65 2.75 -18.24
C THR A 281 1.63 2.00 -17.34
N ASN A 282 1.19 0.85 -16.82
CA ASN A 282 2.09 -0.07 -16.13
C ASN A 282 3.03 -0.72 -17.14
N LEU A 283 4.34 -0.65 -16.89
CA LEU A 283 5.36 -1.22 -17.77
C LEU A 283 5.91 -2.50 -17.15
N LEU A 284 5.94 -3.58 -17.93
CA LEU A 284 6.66 -4.80 -17.59
C LEU A 284 8.12 -4.64 -18.03
N THR A 285 9.04 -4.62 -17.07
CA THR A 285 10.47 -4.34 -17.28
C THR A 285 11.31 -5.46 -16.65
N PRO A 286 11.34 -6.65 -17.26
CA PRO A 286 11.94 -7.82 -16.62
C PRO A 286 13.46 -7.70 -16.50
N THR A 287 14.01 -8.45 -15.57
CA THR A 287 15.46 -8.64 -15.38
C THR A 287 15.82 -10.12 -15.45
N THR A 288 17.01 -10.42 -15.98
CA THR A 288 17.57 -11.79 -15.93
C THR A 288 18.01 -12.11 -14.50
N LYS A 289 18.08 -13.40 -14.17
CA LYS A 289 18.65 -13.91 -12.92
C LYS A 289 19.98 -14.60 -13.22
N GLU A 290 21.03 -13.80 -13.37
CA GLU A 290 22.37 -14.23 -13.77
C GLU A 290 23.28 -14.43 -12.55
N GLU A 291 24.37 -15.20 -12.68
CA GLU A 291 25.28 -15.48 -11.56
C GLU A 291 26.07 -14.25 -11.11
N GLU A 292 26.43 -13.34 -12.02
CA GLU A 292 27.15 -12.10 -11.70
C GLU A 292 26.19 -10.95 -11.36
N HIS A 293 25.41 -10.49 -12.35
CA HIS A 293 24.53 -9.33 -12.18
C HIS A 293 23.27 -9.42 -13.03
N ASP A 294 22.12 -9.27 -12.38
CA ASP A 294 20.83 -9.11 -13.05
C ASP A 294 20.85 -7.90 -13.98
N ARG A 295 20.43 -8.07 -15.23
CA ARG A 295 20.33 -6.97 -16.21
C ARG A 295 18.89 -6.80 -16.72
N PRO A 296 18.49 -5.56 -17.08
CA PRO A 296 17.23 -5.34 -17.79
C PRO A 296 17.23 -6.08 -19.13
N ILE A 297 16.10 -6.71 -19.45
CA ILE A 297 15.89 -7.44 -20.71
C ILE A 297 14.49 -7.14 -21.25
N SER A 298 14.32 -7.14 -22.57
CA SER A 298 13.01 -7.00 -23.21
C SER A 298 12.31 -8.34 -23.38
N MET A 299 10.99 -8.31 -23.54
CA MET A 299 10.18 -9.51 -23.81
C MET A 299 10.65 -10.26 -25.07
N LYS A 300 11.10 -9.52 -26.08
CA LYS A 300 11.66 -10.11 -27.32
C LYS A 300 12.98 -10.84 -27.04
N GLU A 301 13.89 -10.20 -26.31
CA GLU A 301 15.19 -10.78 -25.97
C GLU A 301 15.05 -12.02 -25.08
N ILE A 302 14.06 -12.07 -24.18
CA ILE A 302 13.79 -13.28 -23.36
C ILE A 302 13.57 -14.52 -24.24
N VAL A 303 12.82 -14.38 -25.34
CA VAL A 303 12.55 -15.47 -26.27
C VAL A 303 13.73 -15.72 -27.19
N ASP A 304 14.32 -14.66 -27.75
CA ASP A 304 15.44 -14.75 -28.70
C ASP A 304 16.68 -15.41 -28.05
N GLU A 305 16.93 -15.12 -26.77
CA GLU A 305 18.01 -15.70 -25.97
C GLU A 305 17.62 -17.00 -25.24
N GLN A 306 16.41 -17.52 -25.47
CA GLN A 306 15.94 -18.81 -24.96
C GLN A 306 15.84 -18.91 -23.42
N TRP A 307 15.64 -17.79 -22.73
CA TRP A 307 15.37 -17.79 -21.28
C TRP A 307 14.01 -18.42 -20.95
N MET A 308 13.01 -18.20 -21.82
CA MET A 308 11.67 -18.77 -21.72
C MET A 308 11.09 -19.05 -23.11
N THR A 309 10.11 -19.95 -23.18
CA THR A 309 9.29 -20.11 -24.39
C THR A 309 8.34 -18.92 -24.54
N ALA A 310 7.92 -18.62 -25.77
CA ALA A 310 6.97 -17.52 -26.02
C ALA A 310 5.63 -17.72 -25.29
N GLU A 311 5.15 -18.96 -25.23
CA GLU A 311 3.90 -19.33 -24.54
C GLU A 311 3.99 -19.10 -23.03
N ASP A 312 5.08 -19.57 -22.39
CA ASP A 312 5.28 -19.35 -20.95
C ASP A 312 5.44 -17.88 -20.60
N LEU A 313 6.17 -17.16 -21.46
CA LEU A 313 6.41 -15.75 -21.27
C LEU A 313 5.11 -14.95 -21.34
N GLU A 314 4.21 -15.28 -22.27
CA GLU A 314 2.91 -14.64 -22.41
C GLU A 314 2.05 -14.82 -21.15
N VAL A 315 1.96 -16.07 -20.63
CA VAL A 315 1.21 -16.37 -19.41
C VAL A 315 1.76 -15.60 -18.21
N CYS A 316 3.08 -15.64 -17.99
CA CYS A 316 3.71 -14.95 -16.86
C CYS A 316 3.57 -13.42 -16.96
N ALA A 317 3.72 -12.86 -18.17
CA ALA A 317 3.60 -11.43 -18.41
C ALA A 317 2.18 -10.90 -18.17
N GLU A 318 1.17 -11.62 -18.69
CA GLU A 318 -0.22 -11.26 -18.49
C GLU A 318 -0.60 -11.36 -17.00
N ALA A 319 -0.16 -12.42 -16.33
CA ALA A 319 -0.38 -12.60 -14.89
C ALA A 319 0.29 -11.48 -14.08
N ALA A 320 1.56 -11.16 -14.34
CA ALA A 320 2.28 -10.10 -13.64
C ALA A 320 1.55 -8.75 -13.73
N LEU A 321 1.09 -8.36 -14.93
CA LEU A 321 0.35 -7.10 -15.12
C LEU A 321 -1.01 -7.10 -14.41
N LYS A 322 -1.76 -8.21 -14.47
CA LYS A 322 -3.06 -8.34 -13.80
C LYS A 322 -2.93 -8.35 -12.27
N VAL A 323 -1.97 -9.12 -11.74
CA VAL A 323 -1.65 -9.17 -10.30
C VAL A 323 -1.25 -7.78 -9.81
N PHE A 324 -0.43 -7.06 -10.58
CA PHE A 324 -0.02 -5.71 -10.22
C PHE A 324 -1.18 -4.72 -10.22
N ALA A 325 -2.05 -4.77 -11.23
CA ALA A 325 -3.23 -3.92 -11.30
C ALA A 325 -4.21 -4.18 -10.13
N LEU A 326 -4.42 -5.45 -9.75
CA LEU A 326 -5.21 -5.78 -8.56
C LEU A 326 -4.55 -5.27 -7.27
N GLY A 327 -3.23 -5.44 -7.15
CA GLY A 327 -2.44 -4.91 -6.04
C GLY A 327 -2.57 -3.39 -5.90
N GLN A 328 -2.49 -2.65 -7.01
CA GLN A 328 -2.69 -1.21 -7.04
C GLN A 328 -4.09 -0.81 -6.59
N LYS A 329 -5.12 -1.53 -7.05
CA LYS A 329 -6.50 -1.27 -6.63
C LYS A 329 -6.65 -1.41 -5.12
N ILE A 330 -6.27 -2.56 -4.56
CA ILE A 330 -6.41 -2.85 -3.13
C ILE A 330 -5.54 -1.89 -2.29
N ALA A 331 -4.29 -1.66 -2.68
CA ALA A 331 -3.40 -0.71 -2.00
C ALA A 331 -3.99 0.71 -1.98
N SER A 332 -4.56 1.15 -3.10
CA SER A 332 -5.18 2.47 -3.19
C SER A 332 -6.35 2.61 -2.22
N GLU A 333 -7.17 1.57 -2.03
CA GLU A 333 -8.27 1.61 -1.07
C GLU A 333 -7.79 1.79 0.38
N HIS A 334 -6.53 1.44 0.66
CA HIS A 334 -5.90 1.51 1.98
C HIS A 334 -4.92 2.68 2.15
N GLY A 335 -4.96 3.66 1.24
CA GLY A 335 -4.15 4.89 1.33
C GLY A 335 -2.70 4.72 0.90
N LEU A 336 -2.42 3.63 0.18
CA LEU A 336 -1.10 3.29 -0.34
C LEU A 336 -1.05 3.44 -1.87
N ILE A 337 0.13 3.74 -2.38
CA ILE A 337 0.47 3.64 -3.79
C ILE A 337 1.42 2.46 -3.93
N LEU A 338 1.01 1.41 -4.64
CA LEU A 338 1.92 0.35 -5.09
C LEU A 338 2.64 0.84 -6.35
N VAL A 339 3.95 1.10 -6.19
CA VAL A 339 4.76 1.86 -7.14
C VAL A 339 5.36 0.95 -8.21
N ASP A 340 6.05 -0.07 -7.73
CA ASP A 340 6.62 -1.16 -8.51
C ASP A 340 6.71 -2.42 -7.64
N THR A 341 6.82 -3.57 -8.29
CA THR A 341 7.01 -4.86 -7.63
C THR A 341 7.70 -5.84 -8.55
N LYS A 342 8.26 -6.90 -7.96
CA LYS A 342 8.93 -8.00 -8.64
C LYS A 342 8.17 -9.29 -8.40
N TYR A 343 7.88 -10.03 -9.46
CA TYR A 343 7.31 -11.37 -9.38
C TYR A 343 8.30 -12.42 -9.88
N GLU A 344 8.19 -13.62 -9.31
CA GLU A 344 8.78 -14.84 -9.86
C GLU A 344 7.68 -15.85 -10.15
N PHE A 345 7.88 -16.62 -11.21
CA PHE A 345 7.00 -17.72 -11.59
C PHE A 345 7.81 -19.00 -11.69
N GLY A 346 7.15 -20.14 -11.53
CA GLY A 346 7.78 -21.44 -11.72
C GLY A 346 6.80 -22.47 -12.24
N ARG A 347 7.33 -23.54 -12.84
CA ARG A 347 6.54 -24.71 -13.19
C ARG A 347 6.49 -25.67 -12.02
N ASP A 348 5.29 -26.05 -11.62
CA ASP A 348 5.09 -27.13 -10.65
C ASP A 348 5.72 -28.43 -11.19
N GLU A 349 6.53 -29.10 -10.36
CA GLU A 349 7.33 -30.25 -10.81
C GLU A 349 6.49 -31.49 -11.13
N GLU A 350 5.27 -31.59 -10.58
CA GLU A 350 4.38 -32.73 -10.81
C GLU A 350 3.40 -32.48 -11.96
N THR A 351 2.73 -31.33 -11.96
CA THR A 351 1.64 -31.02 -12.90
C THR A 351 2.09 -30.24 -14.12
N GLY A 352 3.25 -29.57 -14.06
CA GLY A 352 3.76 -28.70 -15.12
C GLY A 352 3.07 -27.34 -15.22
N GLU A 353 2.08 -27.06 -14.37
CA GLU A 353 1.35 -25.80 -14.30
C GLU A 353 2.26 -24.63 -13.89
N ILE A 354 2.03 -23.44 -14.46
CA ILE A 354 2.74 -22.22 -14.07
C ILE A 354 2.09 -21.66 -12.80
N LEU A 355 2.88 -21.53 -11.75
CA LEU A 355 2.49 -20.98 -10.46
C LEU A 355 3.19 -19.64 -10.23
N LEU A 356 2.47 -18.69 -9.62
CA LEU A 356 3.11 -17.56 -8.93
C LEU A 356 3.83 -18.09 -7.69
N ILE A 357 5.12 -17.80 -7.58
CA ILE A 357 5.98 -18.28 -6.50
C ILE A 357 6.63 -17.12 -5.77
N ASP A 358 7.56 -17.44 -4.87
CA ASP A 358 8.36 -16.48 -4.13
C ASP A 358 7.53 -15.64 -3.14
N GLU A 359 7.78 -14.34 -3.04
CA GLU A 359 6.99 -13.41 -2.21
C GLU A 359 6.25 -12.41 -3.09
N VAL A 360 5.10 -11.92 -2.61
CA VAL A 360 4.21 -11.06 -3.41
C VAL A 360 3.86 -9.81 -2.62
N HIS A 361 4.12 -8.63 -3.22
CA HIS A 361 3.63 -7.33 -2.70
C HIS A 361 4.07 -7.02 -1.26
N THR A 362 5.25 -7.50 -0.88
CA THR A 362 5.87 -7.24 0.41
C THR A 362 6.72 -5.97 0.38
N PRO A 363 7.08 -5.39 1.55
CA PRO A 363 8.06 -4.30 1.61
C PRO A 363 9.46 -4.63 1.04
N ASP A 364 9.84 -5.91 0.93
CA ASP A 364 11.13 -6.31 0.36
C ASP A 364 11.08 -6.48 -1.17
N SER A 365 9.94 -6.86 -1.72
CA SER A 365 9.71 -7.06 -3.16
C SER A 365 9.10 -5.85 -3.88
N SER A 366 8.58 -4.88 -3.13
CA SER A 366 7.73 -3.82 -3.66
C SER A 366 7.96 -2.48 -2.98
N ARG A 367 7.78 -1.39 -3.75
CA ARG A 367 7.78 -0.03 -3.22
C ARG A 367 6.35 0.44 -2.93
N TYR A 368 6.15 0.96 -1.73
CA TYR A 368 4.89 1.53 -1.28
C TYR A 368 5.07 2.98 -0.85
N TRP A 369 4.26 3.88 -1.39
CA TRP A 369 4.21 5.28 -0.95
C TRP A 369 2.90 5.60 -0.25
N LEU A 370 2.93 6.59 0.64
CA LEU A 370 1.71 7.18 1.19
C LEU A 370 1.00 8.03 0.14
N ALA A 371 -0.25 7.65 -0.17
CA ALA A 371 -1.04 8.35 -1.18
C ALA A 371 -1.32 9.80 -0.80
N SER A 372 -1.51 10.07 0.50
CA SER A 372 -1.89 11.38 1.03
C SER A 372 -0.81 12.46 0.87
N THR A 373 0.47 12.09 0.76
CA THR A 373 1.58 13.05 0.67
C THR A 373 2.24 13.08 -0.71
N TYR A 374 2.01 12.06 -1.55
CA TYR A 374 2.69 11.90 -2.84
C TYR A 374 2.63 13.14 -3.74
N GLN A 375 1.44 13.70 -4.01
CA GLN A 375 1.31 14.85 -4.91
C GLN A 375 2.07 16.08 -4.40
N GLN A 376 1.98 16.35 -3.10
CA GLN A 376 2.68 17.48 -2.47
C GLN A 376 4.20 17.30 -2.54
N LYS A 377 4.70 16.10 -2.22
CA LYS A 377 6.13 15.79 -2.28
C LYS A 377 6.69 15.97 -3.69
N VAL A 378 6.01 15.42 -4.70
CA VAL A 378 6.43 15.54 -6.10
C VAL A 378 6.39 17.00 -6.58
N ALA A 379 5.35 17.77 -6.22
CA ALA A 379 5.27 19.19 -6.57
C ALA A 379 6.41 20.04 -5.98
N LEU A 380 6.95 19.62 -4.82
CA LEU A 380 8.10 20.24 -4.16
C LEU A 380 9.45 19.66 -4.61
N GLY A 381 9.48 18.71 -5.56
CA GLY A 381 10.69 18.03 -5.99
C GLY A 381 11.32 17.13 -4.92
N GLN A 382 10.53 16.67 -3.95
CA GLN A 382 10.95 15.82 -2.84
C GLN A 382 10.65 14.34 -3.12
N GLU A 383 11.34 13.44 -2.42
CA GLU A 383 11.00 12.02 -2.43
C GLU A 383 9.63 11.78 -1.77
N PRO A 384 8.77 10.93 -2.36
CA PRO A 384 7.56 10.45 -1.71
C PRO A 384 7.86 9.76 -0.38
N ASP A 385 6.94 9.85 0.57
CA ASP A 385 7.09 9.16 1.84
C ASP A 385 6.94 7.65 1.63
N ASN A 386 8.01 6.92 1.94
CA ASN A 386 8.14 5.48 1.74
C ASN A 386 8.20 4.75 3.09
N ILE A 387 7.65 3.54 3.12
CA ILE A 387 7.59 2.64 4.30
C ILE A 387 8.52 1.42 4.10
N ASP A 388 9.49 1.50 3.20
CA ASP A 388 10.48 0.43 2.96
C ASP A 388 11.84 0.71 3.63
N LYS A 389 12.81 -0.17 3.32
CA LYS A 389 14.19 -0.16 3.83
C LYS A 389 15.12 0.91 3.25
N GLU A 390 14.65 1.82 2.39
CA GLU A 390 15.55 2.77 1.73
C GLU A 390 16.27 3.69 2.73
N PHE A 391 15.62 4.07 3.85
CA PHE A 391 16.29 4.88 4.88
C PHE A 391 17.42 4.12 5.61
N LEU A 392 17.32 2.80 5.75
CA LEU A 392 18.43 1.98 6.27
C LEU A 392 19.60 2.00 5.28
N ARG A 393 19.32 1.88 3.98
CA ARG A 393 20.35 1.97 2.92
C ARG A 393 21.03 3.34 2.88
N LEU A 394 20.26 4.42 3.01
CA LEU A 394 20.79 5.77 3.07
C LEU A 394 21.73 5.94 4.27
N TRP A 395 21.34 5.46 5.45
CA TRP A 395 22.21 5.50 6.62
C TRP A 395 23.55 4.79 6.38
N PHE A 396 23.55 3.58 5.81
CA PHE A 396 24.82 2.89 5.48
C PHE A 396 25.66 3.68 4.47
N ARG A 397 25.06 4.24 3.41
CA ARG A 397 25.78 5.06 2.42
C ARG A 397 26.38 6.34 3.00
N GLU A 398 25.78 6.89 4.05
CA GLU A 398 26.26 8.09 4.73
C GLU A 398 27.33 7.80 5.78
N ASN A 399 27.43 6.54 6.25
CA ASN A 399 28.29 6.16 7.37
C ASN A 399 29.41 5.17 7.00
N CYS A 400 29.39 4.56 5.82
CA CYS A 400 30.44 3.67 5.31
C CYS A 400 30.41 3.57 3.78
N ASP A 401 31.40 2.90 3.19
CA ASP A 401 31.31 2.40 1.82
C ASP A 401 30.78 0.95 1.84
N PRO A 402 29.46 0.73 1.65
CA PRO A 402 28.88 -0.59 1.87
C PRO A 402 29.37 -1.65 0.87
N TYR A 403 29.94 -1.23 -0.28
CA TYR A 403 30.44 -2.12 -1.31
C TYR A 403 31.90 -2.53 -1.08
N ASN A 404 32.71 -1.63 -0.54
CA ASN A 404 34.16 -1.83 -0.45
C ASN A 404 34.69 -2.05 0.97
N ASP A 405 33.98 -1.60 2.01
CA ASP A 405 34.45 -1.75 3.39
C ASP A 405 34.39 -3.21 3.85
N GLU A 406 35.46 -3.73 4.44
CA GLU A 406 35.53 -5.13 4.90
C GLU A 406 34.47 -5.41 5.98
N VAL A 407 34.27 -4.48 6.91
CA VAL A 407 33.32 -4.58 8.01
C VAL A 407 32.36 -3.39 7.95
N LEU A 408 31.06 -3.68 7.95
CA LEU A 408 30.03 -2.65 8.05
C LEU A 408 29.82 -2.23 9.52
N PRO A 409 29.54 -0.95 9.79
CA PRO A 409 29.11 -0.52 11.12
C PRO A 409 27.77 -1.18 11.47
N GLU A 410 27.52 -1.44 12.76
CA GLU A 410 26.21 -1.92 13.20
C GLU A 410 25.14 -0.85 12.98
N ALA A 411 23.99 -1.25 12.44
CA ALA A 411 22.84 -0.36 12.30
C ALA A 411 22.38 0.11 13.70
N PRO A 412 22.13 1.43 13.90
CA PRO A 412 21.68 1.94 15.19
C PRO A 412 20.38 1.27 15.63
N ARG A 413 20.27 0.96 16.92
CA ARG A 413 19.10 0.30 17.50
C ARG A 413 17.78 0.98 17.10
N ASP A 414 17.70 2.30 17.24
CA ASP A 414 16.47 3.06 16.93
C ASP A 414 16.12 3.01 15.44
N LEU A 415 17.13 2.91 14.57
CA LEU A 415 16.95 2.74 13.13
C LEU A 415 16.32 1.37 12.81
N VAL A 416 16.80 0.31 13.48
CA VAL A 416 16.26 -1.05 13.32
C VAL A 416 14.84 -1.17 13.86
N LEU A 417 14.57 -0.57 15.03
CA LEU A 417 13.23 -0.57 15.62
C LEU A 417 12.23 0.25 14.81
N GLU A 418 12.65 1.39 14.24
CA GLU A 418 11.80 2.15 13.32
C GLU A 418 11.52 1.36 12.03
N LEU A 419 12.49 0.58 11.53
CA LEU A 419 12.27 -0.30 10.38
C LEU A 419 11.26 -1.40 10.70
N ALA A 420 11.37 -2.05 11.86
CA ALA A 420 10.41 -3.04 12.33
C ALA A 420 9.00 -2.42 12.43
N ARG A 421 8.87 -1.24 13.05
CA ARG A 421 7.60 -0.52 13.18
C ARG A 421 6.99 -0.23 11.82
N ARG A 422 7.77 0.27 10.86
CA ARG A 422 7.33 0.57 9.50
C ARG A 422 6.84 -0.68 8.77
N TYR A 423 7.57 -1.79 8.87
CA TYR A 423 7.19 -3.05 8.24
C TYR A 423 5.85 -3.56 8.78
N ILE A 424 5.67 -3.54 10.11
CA ILE A 424 4.40 -3.89 10.75
C ILE A 424 3.29 -2.91 10.32
N THR A 425 3.58 -1.60 10.29
CA THR A 425 2.61 -0.58 9.85
C THR A 425 2.13 -0.88 8.43
N LEU A 426 3.07 -1.18 7.52
CA LEU A 426 2.74 -1.50 6.14
C LEU A 426 1.91 -2.79 6.02
N TYR A 427 2.22 -3.83 6.80
CA TYR A 427 1.38 -5.04 6.88
C TYR A 427 -0.05 -4.70 7.30
N GLU A 428 -0.24 -3.92 8.37
CA GLU A 428 -1.56 -3.57 8.86
C GLU A 428 -2.32 -2.69 7.85
N MET A 429 -1.62 -1.79 7.15
CA MET A 429 -2.22 -0.99 6.08
C MET A 429 -2.60 -1.84 4.87
N ILE A 430 -1.73 -2.76 4.43
CA ILE A 430 -2.00 -3.63 3.27
C ILE A 430 -3.17 -4.57 3.55
N THR A 431 -3.11 -5.29 4.67
CA THR A 431 -4.03 -6.39 4.96
C THR A 431 -5.29 -5.95 5.69
N TRP A 432 -5.24 -4.76 6.30
CA TRP A 432 -6.25 -4.28 7.24
C TRP A 432 -6.54 -5.25 8.39
N LYS A 433 -5.50 -5.99 8.80
CA LYS A 433 -5.53 -6.87 9.97
C LYS A 433 -4.49 -6.40 10.96
N ASP A 434 -4.80 -6.58 12.23
CA ASP A 434 -3.85 -6.35 13.30
C ASP A 434 -2.69 -7.35 13.15
N PHE A 435 -1.46 -6.89 13.34
CA PHE A 435 -0.32 -7.78 13.30
C PHE A 435 -0.35 -8.72 14.52
N PRO A 436 -0.19 -10.05 14.35
CA PRO A 436 -0.39 -11.04 15.42
C PRO A 436 0.81 -11.10 16.37
N LEU A 437 1.20 -9.96 16.94
CA LEU A 437 2.41 -9.81 17.74
C LEU A 437 2.44 -10.74 18.96
N MET A 438 1.28 -11.01 19.58
CA MET A 438 1.16 -11.89 20.73
C MET A 438 1.54 -13.34 20.41
N GLU A 439 1.28 -13.81 19.18
CA GLU A 439 1.64 -15.16 18.73
C GLU A 439 3.15 -15.31 18.51
N LEU A 440 3.86 -14.19 18.38
CA LEU A 440 5.28 -14.13 18.03
C LEU A 440 6.23 -13.96 19.23
N LEU A 441 5.69 -13.76 20.44
CA LEU A 441 6.50 -13.60 21.64
C LEU A 441 7.24 -14.89 22.06
N GLY A 442 6.88 -16.04 21.48
CA GLY A 442 7.51 -17.35 21.72
C GLY A 442 8.87 -17.57 21.05
N GLY A 443 9.34 -16.64 20.21
CA GLY A 443 10.68 -16.64 19.61
C GLY A 443 11.03 -17.88 18.78
N GLU A 444 12.30 -18.27 18.75
CA GLU A 444 12.75 -19.44 17.96
C GLU A 444 12.23 -20.79 18.48
N SER A 445 11.85 -20.89 19.76
CA SER A 445 11.27 -22.14 20.29
C SER A 445 9.95 -22.51 19.61
N SER A 446 9.04 -21.55 19.41
CA SER A 446 7.76 -21.82 18.72
C SER A 446 7.97 -22.16 17.24
N LEU A 447 8.95 -21.51 16.59
CA LEU A 447 9.34 -21.83 15.22
C LEU A 447 9.84 -23.27 15.12
N LYS A 448 10.70 -23.69 16.05
CA LYS A 448 11.28 -25.03 16.07
C LYS A 448 10.20 -26.09 16.30
N GLU A 449 9.29 -25.89 17.25
CA GLU A 449 8.16 -26.79 17.50
C GLU A 449 7.28 -26.96 16.24
N ALA A 450 6.99 -25.85 15.55
CA ALA A 450 6.22 -25.90 14.30
C ALA A 450 6.96 -26.65 13.18
N MET A 451 8.28 -26.42 13.03
CA MET A 451 9.09 -27.16 12.05
C MET A 451 9.21 -28.64 12.39
N ASP A 452 9.41 -29.00 13.66
CA ASP A 452 9.49 -30.38 14.11
C ASP A 452 8.18 -31.14 13.83
N SER A 453 7.02 -30.49 14.03
CA SER A 453 5.70 -31.05 13.66
C SER A 453 5.62 -31.38 12.16
N LEU A 454 6.00 -30.43 11.30
CA LEU A 454 5.97 -30.60 9.84
C LEU A 454 6.88 -31.74 9.35
N LEU A 455 8.01 -31.94 10.02
CA LEU A 455 8.96 -33.01 9.69
C LEU A 455 8.52 -34.38 10.24
N GLN A 456 7.65 -34.42 11.25
CA GLN A 456 7.16 -35.65 11.88
C GLN A 456 5.84 -36.19 11.31
N GLU A 457 4.96 -35.33 10.76
CA GLU A 457 3.61 -35.66 10.25
C GLU A 457 3.55 -36.72 9.13
N SER A 458 4.68 -37.29 8.72
CA SER A 458 4.77 -38.29 7.65
C SER A 458 5.17 -39.69 8.11
N GLN A 459 5.27 -39.92 9.42
CA GLN A 459 5.54 -41.25 10.00
C GLN A 459 4.29 -41.97 10.56
N SER A 460 3.10 -41.36 10.45
CA SER A 460 1.84 -41.89 10.98
C SER A 460 0.87 -42.38 9.91
#